data_AF-A0A1I7UGA8-F1
#
_entry.id   AF-A0A1I7UGA8-F1
#
_cell.length_a   1.000
_cell.length_b   1.000
_cell.length_c   1.000
_cell.angle_alpha   90.00
_cell.angle_beta   90.00
_cell.angle_gamma   90.00
#
_symmetry.space_group_name_H-M   'P 1'
#
loop_
_entity.id
_entity.type
_entity.pdbx_description
1 polymer ?
#
loop_
_entity_poly.entity_id
_entity_poly.type
_entity_poly.pdbx_seq_one_letter_code
_entity_poly.pdbx_strand_id
1 'polypeptide(L)'
;MNALYGPPLFQVGQPFLLSVKLVGNSFQIFTNNVLRYTYPARSPVNNIISMDSTGSLGIHWIEQNCVNPPVTTRVPRPSRRPGRGGRGRGGRGRGGRGRFGSSSDSDERY
;
A
#
# COMPACT_ATOMS: atom_id res chain seq x y z
N MET A 1 -25.42 25.35 25.75
CA MET A 1 -24.04 25.18 25.24
C MET A 1 -24.12 25.20 23.73
N ASN A 2 -23.82 26.33 23.11
CA ASN A 2 -23.87 26.45 21.65
C ASN A 2 -22.67 25.74 21.06
N ALA A 3 -22.90 24.73 20.21
CA ALA A 3 -21.85 24.10 19.44
C ALA A 3 -21.28 25.14 18.45
N LEU A 4 -20.16 25.78 18.83
CA LEU A 4 -19.40 26.71 17.99
C LEU A 4 -18.75 26.01 16.78
N TYR A 5 -18.82 24.69 16.76
CA TYR A 5 -18.33 23.84 15.69
C TYR A 5 -19.54 23.10 15.14
N GLY A 6 -19.72 23.13 13.82
CA GLY A 6 -20.78 22.40 13.14
C GLY A 6 -20.72 20.88 13.42
N PRO A 7 -21.59 20.07 12.78
CA PRO A 7 -21.63 18.64 13.01
C PRO A 7 -20.22 18.01 12.85
N PRO A 8 -19.85 17.06 13.72
CA PRO A 8 -18.53 16.46 13.71
C PRO A 8 -18.25 15.78 12.37
N LEU A 9 -17.05 15.99 11.83
CA LEU A 9 -16.63 15.45 10.53
C LEU A 9 -16.53 13.92 10.53
N PHE A 10 -16.21 13.34 11.68
CA PHE A 10 -16.09 11.90 11.89
C PHE A 10 -16.92 11.49 13.10
N GLN A 11 -17.56 10.33 13.00
CA GLN A 11 -18.36 9.75 14.08
C GLN A 11 -17.79 8.37 14.42
N VAL A 12 -17.72 8.05 15.72
CA VAL A 12 -17.21 6.77 16.19
C VAL A 12 -18.06 5.63 15.62
N GLY A 13 -17.40 4.61 15.07
CA GLY A 13 -18.06 3.45 14.46
C GLY A 13 -18.59 3.67 13.05
N GLN A 14 -18.51 4.88 12.50
CA GLN A 14 -18.90 5.16 11.12
C GLN A 14 -17.70 5.05 10.17
N PRO A 15 -17.88 4.45 8.98
CA PRO A 15 -16.83 4.47 7.96
C PRO A 15 -16.60 5.90 7.48
N PHE A 16 -15.37 6.19 7.09
CA PHE A 16 -15.00 7.48 6.53
C PHE A 16 -14.15 7.29 5.28
N LEU A 17 -14.23 8.25 4.37
CA LEU A 17 -13.29 8.41 3.27
C LEU A 17 -12.55 9.73 3.46
N LEU A 18 -11.23 9.66 3.56
CA LEU A 18 -10.34 10.81 3.58
C LEU A 18 -9.48 10.76 2.31
N SER A 19 -9.48 11.85 1.55
CA SER A 19 -8.60 12.00 0.39
C SER A 19 -7.85 13.31 0.44
N VAL A 20 -6.58 13.27 0.05
CA VAL A 20 -5.69 14.42 0.01
C VAL A 20 -5.20 14.58 -1.42
N LYS A 21 -5.42 15.76 -1.99
CA LYS A 21 -4.98 16.10 -3.34
C LYS A 21 -3.95 17.22 -3.29
N LEU A 22 -2.79 17.01 -3.89
CA LEU A 22 -1.82 18.07 -4.11
C LEU A 22 -2.20 18.84 -5.37
N VAL A 23 -2.46 20.14 -5.24
CA VAL A 23 -2.77 21.06 -6.34
C VAL A 23 -1.87 22.28 -6.22
N GLY A 24 -0.99 22.47 -7.21
CA GLY A 24 0.06 23.49 -7.13
C GLY A 24 0.93 23.26 -5.89
N ASN A 25 1.02 24.27 -5.01
CA ASN A 25 1.76 24.19 -3.75
C ASN A 25 0.82 24.05 -2.53
N SER A 26 -0.30 23.34 -2.67
CA SER A 26 -1.30 23.21 -1.60
C SER A 26 -1.93 21.82 -1.54
N PHE A 27 -2.17 21.35 -0.32
CA PHE A 27 -2.89 20.11 -0.04
C PHE A 27 -4.36 20.44 0.18
N GLN A 28 -5.23 19.92 -0.70
CA GLN A 28 -6.67 19.97 -0.53
C GLN A 28 -7.13 18.68 0.16
N ILE A 29 -7.82 18.82 1.28
CA ILE A 29 -8.27 17.72 2.13
C ILE A 29 -9.78 17.58 1.98
N PHE A 30 -10.21 16.39 1.58
CA PHE A 30 -11.60 16.04 1.38
C PHE A 30 -12.00 14.96 2.39
N THR A 31 -13.23 15.08 2.89
CA THR A 31 -13.88 14.03 3.68
C THR A 31 -15.16 13.64 2.98
N ASN A 32 -15.36 12.36 2.68
CA ASN A 32 -16.53 11.87 1.94
C ASN A 32 -16.76 12.69 0.66
N ASN A 33 -15.68 12.93 -0.09
CA ASN A 33 -15.64 13.70 -1.35
C ASN A 33 -16.00 15.21 -1.25
N VAL A 34 -16.16 15.76 -0.04
CA VAL A 34 -16.40 17.20 0.18
C VAL A 34 -15.11 17.87 0.64
N LEU A 35 -14.69 18.95 -0.03
CA LEU A 35 -13.53 19.76 0.37
C LEU A 35 -13.80 20.35 1.76
N ARG A 36 -12.92 20.05 2.71
CA ARG A 36 -13.01 20.57 4.09
C ARG A 36 -11.96 21.61 4.39
N TYR A 37 -10.76 21.42 3.85
CA TYR A 37 -9.63 22.26 4.21
C TYR A 37 -8.62 22.32 3.08
N THR A 38 -7.97 23.48 2.94
CA THR A 38 -6.82 23.66 2.05
C THR A 38 -5.64 24.10 2.90
N TYR A 39 -4.57 23.33 2.85
CA TYR A 39 -3.33 23.60 3.58
C TYR A 39 -2.22 23.98 2.60
N PRO A 40 -1.67 25.21 2.66
CA PRO A 40 -0.53 25.57 1.83
C PRO A 40 0.71 24.81 2.29
N ALA A 41 1.44 24.21 1.34
CA ALA A 41 2.67 23.50 1.65
C ALA A 41 3.72 24.48 2.17
N ARG A 42 4.30 24.17 3.33
CA ARG A 42 5.33 24.99 4.00
C ARG A 42 6.75 24.50 3.72
N SER A 43 6.88 23.38 3.02
CA SER A 43 8.13 22.75 2.63
C SER A 43 7.99 22.20 1.21
N PRO A 44 9.11 21.95 0.50
CA PRO A 44 9.08 21.32 -0.81
C PRO A 44 8.34 19.97 -0.75
N VAL A 45 7.26 19.86 -1.54
CA VAL A 45 6.41 18.66 -1.57
C VAL A 45 7.12 17.43 -2.14
N ASN A 46 8.18 17.64 -2.95
CA ASN A 46 8.98 16.58 -3.54
C ASN A 46 9.77 15.75 -2.50
N ASN A 47 9.92 16.26 -1.28
CA ASN A 47 10.66 15.56 -0.21
C ASN A 47 9.74 14.72 0.68
N ILE A 48 8.45 14.64 0.38
CA ILE A 48 7.50 13.82 1.14
C ILE A 48 7.58 12.39 0.62
N ILE A 49 8.18 11.52 1.43
CA ILE A 49 8.41 10.11 1.09
C ILE A 49 7.60 9.14 1.95
N SER A 50 6.95 9.64 3.01
CA SER A 50 6.22 8.82 3.97
C SER A 50 4.87 9.45 4.31
N MET A 51 3.92 8.58 4.60
CA MET A 51 2.65 8.91 5.24
C MET A 51 2.62 8.16 6.56
N ASP A 52 2.25 8.86 7.63
CA ASP A 52 2.09 8.28 8.96
C ASP A 52 0.68 8.62 9.47
N SER A 53 0.13 7.73 10.29
CA SER A 53 -1.14 7.90 10.97
C SER A 53 -1.02 7.43 12.40
N THR A 54 -1.38 8.29 13.35
CA THR A 54 -1.36 7.98 14.77
C THR A 54 -2.75 8.24 15.38
N GLY A 55 -3.07 7.50 16.45
CA GLY A 55 -4.35 7.62 17.17
C GLY A 55 -5.33 6.49 16.88
N SER A 56 -6.53 6.61 17.44
CA SER A 56 -7.57 5.57 17.42
C SER A 56 -8.41 5.61 16.15
N LEU A 57 -7.91 4.99 15.07
CA LEU A 57 -8.63 4.84 13.80
C LEU A 57 -8.33 3.48 13.15
N GLY A 58 -9.32 2.91 12.46
CA GLY A 58 -9.15 1.69 11.66
C GLY A 58 -8.96 2.05 10.19
N ILE A 59 -7.81 1.69 9.61
CA ILE A 59 -7.54 1.87 8.17
C ILE A 59 -7.86 0.58 7.44
N HIS A 60 -8.87 0.61 6.57
CA HIS A 60 -9.21 -0.55 5.73
C HIS A 60 -8.27 -0.68 4.53
N TRP A 61 -7.99 0.43 3.84
CA TRP A 61 -7.10 0.49 2.69
C TRP A 61 -6.53 1.90 2.53
N ILE A 62 -5.39 1.98 1.85
CA ILE A 62 -4.75 3.24 1.44
C ILE A 62 -4.44 3.09 -0.05
N GLU A 63 -4.75 4.11 -0.82
CA GLU A 63 -4.43 4.18 -2.24
C GLU A 63 -3.72 5.49 -2.55
N GLN A 64 -2.72 5.42 -3.41
CA GLN A 64 -1.98 6.57 -3.90
C GLN A 64 -2.08 6.63 -5.42
N ASN A 65 -2.71 7.69 -5.93
CA ASN A 65 -2.78 7.95 -7.36
C ASN A 65 -1.69 8.95 -7.74
N CYS A 66 -0.65 8.46 -8.43
CA CYS A 66 0.47 9.26 -8.90
C CYS A 66 0.33 9.54 -10.40
N VAL A 67 0.75 10.73 -10.83
CA VAL A 67 0.91 11.03 -12.27
C VAL A 67 1.87 10.03 -12.92
N ASN A 68 2.96 9.70 -12.23
CA ASN A 68 3.93 8.68 -12.62
C ASN A 68 4.03 7.64 -11.49
N PRO A 69 3.27 6.54 -11.53
CA PRO A 69 3.37 5.51 -10.51
C PRO A 69 4.74 4.83 -10.58
N PRO A 70 5.34 4.44 -9.44
CA PRO A 70 6.55 3.65 -9.45
C PRO A 70 6.29 2.32 -10.19
N VAL A 71 7.24 1.90 -11.03
CA VAL A 71 7.15 0.61 -11.71
C VAL A 71 7.17 -0.48 -10.66
N THR A 72 6.02 -1.08 -10.40
CA THR A 72 5.97 -2.26 -9.53
C THR A 72 6.44 -3.47 -10.33
N THR A 73 7.49 -4.15 -9.89
CA THR A 73 8.04 -5.36 -10.54
C THR A 73 7.17 -6.59 -10.30
N ARG A 74 5.92 -6.42 -9.84
CA ARG A 74 5.02 -7.53 -9.58
C ARG A 74 4.45 -8.01 -10.90
N VAL A 75 5.18 -8.94 -11.53
CA VAL A 75 4.71 -9.71 -12.68
C VAL A 75 3.31 -10.22 -12.35
N PRO A 76 2.29 -9.94 -13.18
CA PRO A 76 0.96 -10.50 -12.99
C PRO A 76 1.12 -12.00 -12.79
N ARG A 77 0.67 -12.53 -11.65
CA ARG A 77 0.76 -13.96 -11.37
C ARG A 77 0.09 -14.65 -12.56
N PRO A 78 0.80 -15.48 -13.35
CA PRO A 78 0.18 -16.15 -14.48
C PRO A 78 -1.05 -16.85 -13.95
N SER A 79 -2.22 -16.56 -14.51
CA SER A 79 -3.44 -17.29 -14.18
C SER A 79 -3.06 -18.77 -14.30
N ARG A 80 -3.14 -19.52 -13.21
CA ARG A 80 -2.92 -20.97 -13.23
C ARG A 80 -3.94 -21.52 -14.21
N ARG A 81 -3.55 -21.67 -15.47
CA ARG A 81 -4.36 -22.29 -16.50
C ARG A 81 -4.68 -23.68 -15.94
N PRO A 82 -5.96 -24.05 -15.78
CA PRO A 82 -6.31 -25.40 -15.37
C PRO A 82 -5.81 -26.35 -16.47
N GLY A 83 -4.64 -26.93 -16.24
CA GLY A 83 -4.04 -27.93 -17.12
C GLY A 83 -4.86 -29.20 -17.03
N ARG A 84 -5.78 -29.33 -17.99
CA ARG A 84 -6.58 -30.52 -18.30
C ARG A 84 -5.67 -31.74 -18.40
N GLY A 85 -6.06 -32.83 -17.74
CA GLY A 85 -5.22 -34.01 -17.50
C GLY A 85 -4.59 -34.65 -18.75
N GLY A 86 -3.42 -35.25 -18.54
CA GLY A 86 -2.73 -36.12 -19.49
C GLY A 86 -1.99 -37.22 -18.72
N ARG A 87 -2.41 -38.46 -18.96
CA ARG A 87 -1.79 -39.69 -18.45
C ARG A 87 -0.38 -39.84 -19.03
N GLY A 88 0.60 -40.18 -18.20
CA GLY A 88 1.95 -40.52 -18.65
C GLY A 88 2.70 -41.35 -17.62
N ARG A 89 2.75 -42.67 -17.83
CA ARG A 89 3.63 -43.63 -17.14
C ARG A 89 5.08 -43.43 -17.60
N GLY A 90 6.02 -43.53 -16.67
CA GLY A 90 7.45 -43.72 -16.93
C GLY A 90 8.27 -42.78 -16.04
N GLY A 91 9.31 -43.20 -15.32
CA GLY A 91 9.98 -44.47 -15.16
C GLY A 91 10.96 -44.28 -14.00
N ARG A 92 11.43 -45.39 -13.42
CA ARG A 92 12.41 -45.43 -12.32
C ARG A 92 13.71 -44.73 -12.73
N GLY A 93 14.24 -43.89 -11.85
CA GLY A 93 15.59 -43.34 -11.96
C GLY A 93 16.16 -43.03 -10.57
N ARG A 94 17.07 -43.88 -10.09
CA ARG A 94 17.93 -43.63 -8.93
C ARG A 94 19.00 -42.60 -9.30
N GLY A 95 19.32 -41.71 -8.36
CA GLY A 95 20.43 -40.74 -8.43
C GLY A 95 19.94 -39.36 -7.97
N GLY A 96 20.55 -38.66 -7.03
CA GLY A 96 21.77 -38.86 -6.29
C GLY A 96 21.72 -38.03 -5.01
N ARG A 97 22.64 -38.35 -4.10
CA ARG A 97 22.89 -37.62 -2.86
C ARG A 97 23.38 -36.20 -3.17
N GLY A 98 22.84 -35.21 -2.48
CA GLY A 98 23.35 -33.83 -2.44
C GLY A 98 22.66 -33.07 -1.30
N ARG A 99 23.00 -33.41 -0.06
CA ARG A 99 23.78 -32.58 0.88
C ARG A 99 23.09 -31.23 1.19
N PHE A 100 22.35 -31.23 2.30
CA PHE A 100 22.05 -30.02 3.05
C PHE A 100 23.38 -29.34 3.42
N GLY A 101 23.55 -28.10 2.95
CA GLY A 101 24.66 -27.23 3.32
C GLY A 101 24.10 -25.86 3.64
N SER A 102 23.89 -25.63 4.93
CA SER A 102 23.71 -24.32 5.52
C SER A 102 25.04 -23.55 5.45
N SER A 103 25.00 -22.35 4.88
CA SER A 103 26.01 -21.32 5.11
C SER A 103 25.29 -19.98 5.18
N SER A 104 25.10 -19.52 6.41
CA SER A 104 24.88 -18.13 6.76
C SER A 104 26.10 -17.33 6.29
N ASP A 105 25.87 -16.25 5.56
CA ASP A 105 26.89 -15.21 5.41
C ASP A 105 26.20 -13.86 5.59
N SER A 106 26.38 -13.33 6.79
CA SER A 106 25.97 -12.00 7.21
C SER A 106 27.18 -11.09 7.03
N ASP A 107 27.22 -10.39 5.90
CA ASP A 107 28.20 -9.35 5.60
C ASP A 107 27.68 -8.01 6.17
N GLU A 108 27.82 -7.84 7.48
CA GLU A 108 27.73 -6.53 8.13
C GLU A 108 29.12 -5.89 8.07
N ARG A 109 29.28 -4.96 7.13
CA ARG A 109 30.36 -3.97 7.17
C ARG A 109 29.90 -2.74 7.94
N TYR A 110 30.43 -2.57 9.13
CA TYR A 110 30.79 -1.28 9.72
C TYR A 110 32.12 -1.43 10.47
#